data_AF-A0A7S0I6F3-F1
#
_entry.id   AF-A0A7S0I6F3-F1
#
_cell.length_a   1.000
_cell.length_b   1.000
_cell.length_c   1.000
_cell.angle_alpha   90.00
_cell.angle_beta   90.00
_cell.angle_gamma   90.00
#
_symmetry.space_group_name_H-M   'P 1'
#
loop_
_entity.id
_entity.type
_entity.pdbx_description
1 polymer ?
#
loop_
_entity_poly.entity_id
_entity_poly.type
_entity_poly.pdbx_seq_one_letter_code
_entity_poly.pdbx_strand_id
1 'polypeptide(L)'
;SHSGQIWDHMRGWWERRDDPNVLWLFFEDLAEDLPRSVARIAAWLGVTCDAALLARVCTLSSFDFMSAEANAHHFDDHFVRGHVGPKMGLPLGLKSTVSKVRAGGGKTGSRAALPAAVTALLDGKWAAQLAP
;
A
#
# COMPACT_ATOMS: atom_id res chain seq x y z
N SER A 1 -4.20 18.43 4.33
CA SER A 1 -4.38 16.99 4.01
C SER A 1 -5.83 16.78 3.60
N HIS A 2 -6.10 16.29 2.38
CA HIS A 2 -7.46 15.96 1.90
C HIS A 2 -7.86 14.53 2.32
N SER A 3 -7.38 14.06 3.46
CA SER A 3 -7.46 12.66 3.93
C SER A 3 -8.87 12.17 4.28
N GLY A 4 -9.93 12.92 3.94
CA GLY A 4 -11.33 12.56 4.19
C GLY A 4 -12.09 12.03 2.98
N GLN A 5 -11.52 12.07 1.77
CA GLN A 5 -12.23 11.79 0.52
C GLN A 5 -11.91 10.39 -0.06
N ILE A 6 -11.62 9.41 0.80
CA ILE A 6 -11.28 8.06 0.34
C ILE A 6 -12.39 7.42 -0.49
N TRP A 7 -13.65 7.66 -0.12
CA TRP A 7 -14.81 7.13 -0.85
C TRP A 7 -14.98 7.74 -2.23
N ASP A 8 -14.84 9.06 -2.36
CA ASP A 8 -14.90 9.74 -3.65
C ASP A 8 -13.71 9.35 -4.55
N HIS A 9 -12.53 9.18 -3.95
CA HIS A 9 -11.35 8.67 -4.65
C HIS A 9 -11.61 7.26 -5.21
N MET A 10 -12.17 6.35 -4.41
CA MET A 10 -12.52 5.00 -4.85
C MET A 10 -13.58 5.03 -5.95
N ARG A 11 -14.65 5.82 -5.79
CA ARG A 11 -15.74 5.91 -6.77
C ARG A 11 -15.25 6.44 -8.12
N GLY A 12 -14.52 7.55 -8.13
CA GLY A 12 -14.01 8.16 -9.37
C GLY A 12 -13.06 7.25 -10.14
N TRP A 13 -12.27 6.44 -9.43
CA TRP A 13 -11.42 5.43 -10.06
C TRP A 13 -12.23 4.20 -10.52
N TRP A 14 -13.24 3.77 -9.75
CA TRP A 14 -14.11 2.66 -10.11
C TRP A 14 -14.86 2.88 -11.42
N GLU A 15 -15.32 4.10 -11.69
CA GLU A 15 -15.95 4.49 -12.95
C GLU A 15 -15.01 4.34 -14.16
N ARG A 16 -13.71 4.46 -13.94
CA ARG A 16 -12.65 4.40 -14.96
C ARG A 16 -11.96 3.05 -15.05
N ARG A 17 -12.39 2.06 -14.29
CA ARG A 17 -11.70 0.75 -14.20
C ARG A 17 -11.62 -0.01 -15.54
N ASP A 18 -12.52 0.32 -16.47
CA ASP A 18 -12.61 -0.29 -17.80
C ASP A 18 -11.89 0.56 -18.88
N ASP A 19 -11.25 1.67 -18.50
CA ASP A 19 -10.43 2.47 -19.42
C ASP A 19 -9.23 1.64 -19.92
N PRO A 20 -8.83 1.76 -21.21
CA PRO A 20 -7.78 0.93 -21.80
C PRO A 20 -6.40 1.08 -21.15
N ASN A 21 -6.15 2.23 -20.50
CA ASN A 21 -4.89 2.54 -19.82
C ASN A 21 -5.01 2.45 -18.29
N VAL A 22 -5.98 1.71 -17.78
CA VAL A 22 -6.18 1.48 -16.34
C VAL A 22 -6.15 -0.01 -16.04
N LEU A 23 -5.25 -0.44 -15.14
CA LEU A 23 -5.25 -1.78 -14.57
C LEU A 23 -5.77 -1.72 -13.14
N TRP A 24 -6.97 -2.26 -12.90
CA TRP A 24 -7.52 -2.36 -11.56
C TRP A 24 -6.92 -3.53 -10.78
N LEU A 25 -6.41 -3.26 -9.57
CA LEU A 25 -5.80 -4.26 -8.69
C LEU A 25 -6.35 -4.14 -7.26
N PHE A 26 -6.45 -5.27 -6.57
CA PHE A 26 -6.73 -5.31 -5.13
C PHE A 26 -5.44 -5.62 -4.37
N PHE A 27 -5.24 -4.93 -3.26
CA PHE A 27 -4.05 -5.14 -2.42
C PHE A 27 -4.03 -6.55 -1.83
N GLU A 28 -5.20 -7.11 -1.54
CA GLU A 28 -5.39 -8.46 -1.04
C GLU A 28 -4.87 -9.51 -2.03
N ASP A 29 -5.13 -9.35 -3.33
CA ASP A 29 -4.61 -10.25 -4.38
C ASP A 29 -3.07 -10.23 -4.43
N LEU A 30 -2.47 -9.04 -4.26
CA LEU A 30 -1.01 -8.86 -4.20
C LEU A 30 -0.41 -9.54 -2.97
N ALA A 31 -1.11 -9.50 -1.84
CA ALA A 31 -0.68 -10.12 -0.59
C ALA A 31 -0.87 -11.65 -0.58
N GLU A 32 -1.90 -12.16 -1.26
CA GLU A 32 -2.22 -13.59 -1.34
C GLU A 32 -1.35 -14.32 -2.37
N ASP A 33 -1.21 -13.77 -3.58
CA ASP A 33 -0.44 -14.37 -4.68
C ASP A 33 0.32 -13.27 -5.45
N LEU A 34 1.45 -12.87 -4.88
CA LEU A 34 2.33 -11.86 -5.47
C LEU A 34 2.84 -12.26 -6.86
N PRO A 35 3.32 -13.51 -7.10
CA PRO A 35 3.76 -13.93 -8.44
C PRO A 35 2.68 -13.79 -9.51
N ARG A 36 1.44 -14.22 -9.22
CA ARG A 36 0.31 -14.06 -10.15
C ARG A 36 0.03 -12.59 -10.44
N SER A 37 0.01 -11.76 -9.41
CA SER A 37 -0.25 -10.32 -9.55
C SER A 37 0.85 -9.63 -10.37
N VAL A 38 2.12 -9.95 -10.13
CA VAL A 38 3.25 -9.41 -10.91
C VAL A 38 3.18 -9.85 -12.37
N ALA A 39 2.89 -11.12 -12.64
CA ALA A 39 2.74 -11.63 -14.01
C ALA A 39 1.60 -10.90 -14.76
N ARG A 40 0.47 -10.66 -14.09
CA ARG A 40 -0.65 -9.89 -14.64
C ARG A 40 -0.26 -8.44 -14.96
N ILE A 41 0.48 -7.78 -14.06
CA ILE A 41 0.98 -6.42 -14.28
C ILE A 41 1.95 -6.39 -15.48
N ALA A 42 2.88 -7.35 -15.56
CA ALA A 42 3.83 -7.41 -16.65
C ALA A 42 3.15 -7.64 -18.00
N ALA A 43 2.17 -8.54 -18.07
CA ALA A 43 1.37 -8.77 -19.26
C ALA A 43 0.62 -7.50 -19.71
N TRP A 44 0.03 -6.77 -18.76
CA TRP A 44 -0.66 -5.51 -19.04
C TRP A 44 0.29 -4.42 -19.55
N LEU A 45 1.51 -4.34 -19.00
CA LEU A 45 2.55 -3.41 -19.45
C LEU A 45 3.22 -3.83 -20.78
N GLY A 46 2.92 -5.03 -21.30
CA GLY A 46 3.61 -5.59 -22.47
C GLY A 46 5.07 -5.96 -22.22
N VAL A 47 5.44 -6.25 -20.96
CA VAL A 47 6.81 -6.59 -20.57
C VAL A 47 6.97 -8.12 -20.54
N THR A 48 7.97 -8.63 -21.26
CA THR A 48 8.37 -10.04 -21.16
C THR A 48 8.85 -10.35 -19.75
N CYS A 49 8.12 -11.17 -19.02
CA CYS A 49 8.42 -11.57 -17.65
C CYS A 49 8.82 -13.03 -17.61
N ASP A 50 10.12 -13.31 -17.77
CA ASP A 50 10.64 -14.66 -17.56
C ASP A 50 10.67 -15.03 -16.06
N ALA A 51 10.94 -16.30 -15.78
CA ALA A 51 10.95 -16.81 -14.41
C ALA A 51 11.97 -16.09 -13.51
N ALA A 52 13.10 -15.64 -14.07
CA ALA A 52 14.14 -14.97 -13.31
C ALA A 52 13.72 -13.54 -12.92
N LEU A 53 13.14 -12.79 -13.87
CA LEU A 53 12.60 -11.47 -13.63
C LEU A 53 11.43 -11.53 -12.66
N LEU A 54 10.50 -12.48 -12.84
CA LEU A 54 9.36 -12.68 -11.94
C LEU A 54 9.83 -12.92 -10.51
N ALA A 55 10.75 -13.87 -10.31
CA ALA A 55 11.31 -14.18 -9.00
C ALA A 55 11.98 -12.96 -8.37
N ARG A 56 12.80 -12.23 -9.15
CA ARG A 56 13.48 -11.02 -8.68
C ARG A 56 12.50 -9.94 -8.25
N VAL A 57 11.48 -9.66 -9.05
CA VAL A 57 10.46 -8.63 -8.71
C VAL A 57 9.69 -9.04 -7.45
N CYS A 58 9.30 -10.32 -7.33
CA CYS A 58 8.63 -10.82 -6.14
C CYS A 58 9.50 -10.67 -4.89
N THR A 59 10.79 -11.02 -4.96
CA THR A 59 11.73 -10.84 -3.84
C THR A 59 11.83 -9.36 -3.44
N LEU A 60 12.09 -8.46 -4.40
CA LEU A 60 12.28 -7.04 -4.11
C LEU A 60 11.00 -6.34 -3.63
N SER A 61 9.84 -6.86 -3.99
CA SER A 61 8.52 -6.33 -3.59
C SER A 61 7.95 -7.03 -2.35
N SER A 62 8.68 -7.99 -1.77
CA SER A 62 8.25 -8.69 -0.55
C SER A 62 8.39 -7.80 0.68
N PHE A 63 7.51 -8.00 1.67
CA PHE A 63 7.63 -7.32 2.96
C PHE A 63 8.96 -7.60 3.65
N ASP A 64 9.48 -8.83 3.53
CA ASP A 64 10.75 -9.21 4.14
C ASP A 64 11.90 -8.39 3.57
N PHE A 65 11.97 -8.26 2.25
CA PHE A 65 12.97 -7.41 1.61
C PHE A 65 12.79 -5.95 2.01
N MET A 66 11.57 -5.42 1.90
CA MET A 66 11.31 -3.99 2.15
C MET A 66 11.49 -3.57 3.60
N SER A 67 11.27 -4.49 4.56
CA SER A 67 11.37 -4.21 6.00
C SER A 67 12.75 -4.51 6.61
N ALA A 68 13.65 -5.15 5.85
CA ALA A 68 15.01 -5.39 6.29
C ALA A 68 15.77 -4.07 6.55
N GLU A 69 16.55 -4.01 7.63
CA GLU A 69 17.27 -2.79 8.04
C GLU A 69 18.20 -2.27 6.93
N ALA A 70 18.86 -3.18 6.21
CA ALA A 70 19.73 -2.82 5.07
C ALA A 70 18.97 -2.08 3.95
N ASN A 71 17.67 -2.33 3.81
CA ASN A 71 16.82 -1.77 2.75
C ASN A 71 15.92 -0.62 3.23
N ALA A 72 15.83 -0.39 4.54
CA ALA A 72 14.89 0.56 5.15
C ALA A 72 15.03 1.98 4.56
N HIS A 73 16.25 2.39 4.21
CA HIS A 73 16.54 3.71 3.63
C HIS A 73 15.85 3.97 2.28
N HIS A 74 15.48 2.92 1.54
CA HIS A 74 14.73 3.04 0.29
C HIS A 74 13.25 3.39 0.53
N PHE A 75 12.73 3.12 1.73
CA PHE A 75 11.31 3.16 2.04
C PHE A 75 10.94 4.07 3.21
N ASP A 76 11.88 4.82 3.79
CA ASP A 76 11.62 5.68 4.94
C ASP A 76 11.37 7.16 4.54
N ASP A 77 11.49 8.06 5.52
CA ASP A 77 11.34 9.52 5.35
C ASP A 77 12.62 10.26 5.72
N HIS A 78 13.81 9.63 5.62
CA HIS A 78 15.04 10.25 6.12
C HIS A 78 15.30 11.63 5.50
N PHE A 79 14.97 11.83 4.22
CA PHE A 79 15.10 13.12 3.54
C PHE A 79 14.17 14.19 4.14
N VAL A 80 12.88 13.86 4.35
CA VAL A 80 11.90 14.78 4.96
C VAL A 80 12.30 15.07 6.40
N ARG A 81 12.63 14.03 7.18
CA ARG A 81 12.98 14.17 8.59
C ARG A 81 14.27 14.95 8.79
N GLY A 82 15.26 14.74 7.92
CA GLY A 82 16.50 15.51 7.94
C GLY A 82 16.28 17.00 7.64
N HIS A 83 15.34 17.33 6.75
CA HIS A 83 15.05 18.71 6.38
C HIS A 83 14.07 19.43 7.33
N VAL A 84 13.02 18.73 7.78
CA VAL A 84 11.91 19.32 8.57
C VAL A 84 12.16 19.19 10.06
N GLY A 85 12.83 18.13 10.52
CA GLY A 85 13.12 17.89 11.93
C GLY A 85 13.78 19.09 12.62
N PRO A 86 14.89 19.64 12.10
CA PRO A 86 15.53 20.82 12.68
C PRO A 86 14.62 22.06 12.72
N LYS A 87 13.75 22.24 11.71
CA LYS A 87 12.78 23.34 11.65
C LYS A 87 11.69 23.20 12.72
N MET A 88 11.43 21.98 13.19
CA MET A 88 10.50 21.68 14.28
C MET A 88 11.20 21.60 15.64
N GLY A 89 12.49 21.95 15.73
CA GLY A 89 13.26 21.84 16.97
C GLY A 89 13.57 20.39 17.39
N LEU A 90 13.41 19.41 16.48
CA LEU A 90 13.74 18.02 16.75
C LEU A 90 15.25 17.78 16.58
N PRO A 91 15.87 16.96 17.45
CA PRO A 91 17.27 16.57 17.30
C PRO A 91 17.52 15.85 15.97
N LEU A 92 18.64 16.19 15.32
CA LEU A 92 19.15 15.44 14.18
C LEU A 92 19.43 13.99 14.60
N GLY A 93 18.98 13.03 13.80
CA GLY A 93 19.17 11.60 14.09
C GLY A 93 18.17 10.99 15.07
N LEU A 94 17.14 11.73 15.50
CA LEU A 94 16.05 11.15 16.30
C LEU A 94 15.40 9.98 15.54
N LYS A 95 15.55 8.75 16.02
CA LYS A 95 14.94 7.57 15.39
C LYS A 95 13.42 7.58 15.57
N SER A 96 12.70 7.26 14.51
CA SER A 96 11.24 7.07 14.58
C SER A 96 10.94 5.71 15.21
N THR A 97 9.96 5.65 16.10
CA THR A 97 9.43 4.37 16.65
C THR A 97 8.48 3.67 15.68
N VAL A 98 8.10 4.35 14.60
CA VAL A 98 7.23 3.85 13.52
C VAL A 98 7.95 3.95 12.18
N SER A 99 7.83 2.90 11.36
CA SER A 99 8.35 2.82 9.98
C SER A 99 7.19 2.79 8.99
N LYS A 100 7.46 3.17 7.73
CA LYS A 100 6.48 3.02 6.64
C LYS A 100 6.22 1.56 6.27
N VAL A 101 7.28 0.75 6.30
CA VAL A 101 7.18 -0.70 6.09
C VAL A 101 7.24 -1.39 7.43
N ARG A 102 6.16 -2.05 7.81
CA ARG A 102 6.09 -2.81 9.05
C ARG A 102 6.90 -4.10 8.93
N ALA A 103 7.74 -4.39 9.94
CA ALA A 103 8.47 -5.65 10.03
C ALA A 103 7.50 -6.85 10.10
N GLY A 104 7.76 -7.89 9.32
CA GLY A 104 6.89 -9.06 9.16
C GLY A 104 5.61 -8.81 8.35
N GLY A 105 5.53 -7.64 7.69
CA GLY A 105 4.39 -7.26 6.86
C GLY A 105 3.13 -6.85 7.64
N GLY A 106 2.08 -6.55 6.88
CA GLY A 106 0.73 -6.35 7.41
C GLY A 106 -0.11 -7.59 7.14
N LYS A 107 -0.94 -8.01 8.11
CA LYS A 107 -1.99 -8.99 7.84
C LYS A 107 -3.24 -8.29 7.34
N THR A 108 -3.70 -8.65 6.15
CA THR A 108 -5.02 -8.28 5.62
C THR A 108 -6.09 -9.09 6.37
N GLY A 109 -7.24 -8.47 6.67
CA GLY A 109 -8.39 -9.14 7.29
C GLY A 109 -8.27 -9.55 8.77
N SER A 110 -7.09 -9.70 9.36
CA SER A 110 -6.93 -10.31 10.70
C SER A 110 -6.49 -9.33 11.80
N ARG A 111 -7.08 -8.13 11.86
CA ARG A 111 -6.81 -7.16 12.94
C ARG A 111 -7.78 -7.34 14.11
N ALA A 112 -7.47 -6.70 15.24
CA ALA A 112 -8.39 -6.57 16.36
C ALA A 112 -9.76 -6.11 15.85
N ALA A 113 -10.81 -6.80 16.26
CA ALA A 113 -12.16 -6.50 15.82
C ALA A 113 -12.48 -5.04 16.14
N LEU A 114 -12.98 -4.31 15.14
CA LEU A 114 -13.50 -2.97 15.37
C LEU A 114 -14.70 -3.07 16.30
N PRO A 115 -14.90 -2.11 17.21
CA PRO A 115 -16.12 -2.05 18.01
C PRO A 115 -17.34 -2.06 17.10
N ALA A 116 -18.40 -2.79 17.48
CA ALA A 116 -19.59 -2.95 16.65
C ALA A 116 -20.19 -1.61 16.17
N ALA A 117 -20.17 -0.58 17.02
CA ALA A 117 -20.64 0.76 16.68
C ALA A 117 -19.82 1.40 15.55
N VAL A 118 -18.51 1.15 15.50
CA VAL A 118 -17.63 1.65 14.43
C VAL A 118 -17.88 0.90 13.13
N THR A 119 -18.01 -0.43 13.19
CA THR A 119 -18.36 -1.26 12.03
C THR A 119 -19.68 -0.82 11.41
N ALA A 120 -20.73 -0.66 12.22
CA ALA A 120 -22.04 -0.20 11.75
C ALA A 120 -21.97 1.21 11.11
N LEU A 121 -21.11 2.09 11.64
CA LEU A 121 -20.89 3.42 11.04
C LEU A 121 -20.21 3.32 9.67
N LEU A 122 -19.21 2.45 9.53
CA LEU A 122 -18.51 2.24 8.26
C LEU A 122 -19.44 1.60 7.23
N ASP A 123 -20.22 0.59 7.63
CA ASP A 123 -21.22 -0.07 6.77
C ASP A 123 -22.29 0.92 6.30
N GLY A 124 -22.78 1.78 7.21
CA GLY A 124 -23.73 2.84 6.87
C GLY A 124 -23.16 3.84 5.87
N LYS A 125 -21.89 4.25 6.01
CA LYS A 125 -21.22 5.11 5.04
C LYS A 125 -21.02 4.42 3.69
N TRP A 126 -20.63 3.16 3.69
CA TRP A 126 -20.51 2.35 2.49
C TRP A 126 -21.83 2.28 1.73
N ALA A 127 -22.91 1.90 2.43
CA ALA A 127 -24.25 1.81 1.84
C ALA A 127 -24.73 3.15 1.25
N ALA A 128 -24.42 4.27 1.90
CA ALA A 128 -24.84 5.58 1.42
C ALA A 128 -24.01 6.11 0.23
N GLN A 129 -22.76 5.66 0.06
CA GLN A 129 -21.80 6.30 -0.86
C GLN A 129 -21.30 5.40 -1.99
N LEU A 130 -21.36 4.07 -1.83
CA LEU A 130 -20.74 3.10 -2.74
C LEU A 130 -21.60 1.90 -3.07
N ALA A 131 -22.69 1.64 -2.34
CA ALA A 131 -23.64 0.61 -2.77
C ALA A 131 -24.32 1.04 -4.09
N PRO A 132 -24.50 0.11 -5.04
CA PRO A 132 -25.10 0.40 -6.35
C PRO A 132 -26.57 0.83 -6.26
#